data_AF-A0A832XH69-F1
#
_entry.id   AF-A0A832XH69-F1
#
_cell.length_a   1.000
_cell.length_b   1.000
_cell.length_c   1.000
_cell.angle_alpha   90.00
_cell.angle_beta   90.00
_cell.angle_gamma   90.00
#
_symmetry.space_group_name_H-M   'P 1'
#
loop_
_entity.id
_entity.type
_entity.pdbx_description
1 polymer ?
#
loop_
_entity_poly.entity_id
_entity_poly.type
_entity_poly.pdbx_seq_one_letter_code
_entity_poly.pdbx_strand_id
1 'polypeptide(L)'
;MAKKFFNRISAILILLVALAGVSGFYFIGKSKQIQTADDVAPEVSAQFNYIVKNSNSACYGIKTVMQMPDNGRIMGSCCGPMYLHTYAEQLESVEKYSSISKVPSDPYDIPVSQAKELINDFKTIQLSGEQQLIYEEAKKMSHEGGPCCCGDDNLESNTCWRWKVYGGLAKYLITEHGFSSEQIAEVWDVSDGCGGDHHVEEIHA
;
A
#
# COMPACT_ATOMS: atom_id res chain seq x y z
N MET A 1 43.99 -50.53 -22.11
CA MET A 1 43.21 -51.12 -20.98
C MET A 1 42.27 -50.05 -20.40
N ALA A 2 41.30 -49.62 -21.21
CA ALA A 2 40.52 -48.39 -21.02
C ALA A 2 39.21 -48.54 -20.21
N LYS A 3 38.95 -49.72 -19.63
CA LYS A 3 37.71 -50.01 -18.87
C LYS A 3 37.72 -49.51 -17.42
N LYS A 4 38.89 -49.17 -16.85
CA LYS A 4 38.98 -48.74 -15.43
C LYS A 4 38.74 -47.25 -15.20
N PHE A 5 38.84 -46.41 -16.24
CA PHE A 5 38.67 -44.96 -16.10
C PHE A 5 37.20 -44.51 -16.13
N PHE A 6 36.35 -45.22 -16.90
CA PHE A 6 34.92 -44.91 -17.02
C PHE A 6 34.12 -45.22 -15.74
N ASN A 7 34.53 -46.23 -14.96
CA ASN A 7 33.82 -46.62 -13.73
C ASN A 7 34.02 -45.67 -12.54
N ARG A 8 35.05 -44.82 -12.55
CA ARG A 8 35.30 -43.87 -11.45
C ARG A 8 34.56 -42.55 -11.63
N ILE A 9 34.28 -42.16 -12.88
CA ILE A 9 33.57 -40.91 -13.19
C ILE A 9 32.07 -41.06 -12.90
N SER A 10 31.47 -42.23 -13.17
CA SER A 10 30.06 -42.49 -12.84
C SER A 10 29.77 -42.55 -11.34
N ALA A 11 30.70 -43.03 -10.51
CA ALA A 11 30.49 -43.12 -9.06
C ALA A 11 30.51 -41.74 -8.36
N ILE A 12 31.31 -40.79 -8.89
CA ILE A 12 31.43 -39.44 -8.35
C ILE A 12 30.20 -38.58 -8.72
N LEU A 13 29.67 -38.75 -9.93
CA LEU A 13 28.46 -38.05 -10.39
C LEU A 13 27.20 -38.47 -9.62
N ILE A 14 27.06 -39.74 -9.26
CA ILE A 14 25.91 -40.23 -8.48
C ILE A 14 25.95 -39.72 -7.03
N LEU A 15 27.14 -39.55 -6.44
CA LEU A 15 27.28 -39.02 -5.08
C LEU A 15 26.98 -37.52 -4.99
N LEU A 16 27.30 -36.75 -6.04
CA LEU A 16 27.00 -35.31 -6.11
C LEU A 16 25.50 -35.03 -6.32
N VAL A 17 24.79 -35.85 -7.09
CA VAL A 17 23.33 -35.74 -7.26
C VAL A 17 22.60 -36.12 -5.97
N ALA A 18 23.10 -37.11 -5.21
CA ALA A 18 22.52 -37.47 -3.92
C ALA A 18 22.69 -36.39 -2.84
N LEU A 19 23.82 -35.65 -2.83
CA LEU A 19 24.03 -34.53 -1.91
C LEU A 19 23.20 -33.29 -2.28
N ALA A 20 23.00 -33.02 -3.58
CA ALA A 20 22.11 -31.95 -4.04
C ALA A 20 20.62 -32.26 -3.75
N GLY A 21 20.23 -33.54 -3.73
CA GLY A 21 18.88 -33.98 -3.38
C GLY A 21 18.53 -33.81 -1.90
N VAL A 22 19.51 -33.90 -0.99
CA VAL A 22 19.30 -33.71 0.46
C VAL A 22 19.31 -32.23 0.85
N SER A 23 20.08 -31.38 0.16
CA SER A 23 20.02 -29.92 0.37
C SER A 23 18.75 -29.28 -0.16
N GLY A 24 18.14 -29.84 -1.21
CA GLY A 24 16.90 -29.32 -1.81
C GLY A 24 15.66 -29.46 -0.93
N PHE A 25 15.66 -30.39 0.04
CA PHE A 25 14.52 -30.61 0.93
C PHE A 25 14.50 -29.70 2.16
N TYR A 26 15.62 -29.08 2.55
CA TYR A 26 15.68 -28.20 3.73
C TYR A 26 15.12 -26.80 3.48
N PHE A 27 14.81 -26.43 2.24
CA PHE A 27 14.16 -25.16 1.90
C PHE A 27 12.64 -25.27 1.70
N ILE A 28 12.06 -26.45 1.90
CA ILE A 28 10.61 -26.64 1.93
C ILE A 28 10.16 -26.48 3.38
N GLY A 29 9.74 -25.27 3.77
CA GLY A 29 9.05 -25.07 5.04
C GLY A 29 9.33 -23.79 5.81
N LYS A 30 9.44 -22.63 5.15
CA LYS A 30 8.90 -21.42 5.80
C LYS A 30 7.41 -21.39 5.51
N SER A 31 6.64 -22.09 6.35
CA SER A 31 5.20 -21.86 6.47
C SER A 31 5.02 -20.35 6.68
N LYS A 32 4.31 -19.65 5.77
CA LYS A 32 3.71 -18.35 6.09
C LYS A 32 2.86 -18.60 7.33
N GLN A 33 3.30 -18.11 8.49
CA GLN A 33 2.45 -18.11 9.66
C GLN A 33 1.35 -17.11 9.38
N ILE A 34 0.11 -17.60 9.35
CA ILE A 34 -1.08 -16.75 9.36
C ILE A 34 -1.00 -15.97 10.67
N GLN A 35 -0.68 -14.67 10.58
CA GLN A 35 -0.64 -13.80 11.74
C GLN A 35 -2.07 -13.67 12.27
N THR A 36 -2.27 -14.11 13.51
CA THR A 36 -3.53 -13.95 14.21
C THR A 36 -3.57 -12.57 14.87
N ALA A 37 -4.75 -12.10 15.28
CA ALA A 37 -4.88 -10.82 15.99
C ALA A 37 -4.03 -10.74 17.29
N ASP A 38 -3.62 -11.89 17.83
CA ASP A 38 -2.73 -12.00 19.00
C ASP A 38 -1.26 -11.68 18.69
N ASP A 39 -0.87 -11.62 17.40
CA ASP A 39 0.50 -11.36 16.95
C ASP A 39 0.79 -9.87 16.70
N VAL A 40 -0.23 -8.99 16.78
CA VAL A 40 -0.08 -7.55 16.56
C VAL A 40 0.46 -6.86 17.81
N ALA A 41 1.48 -6.00 17.63
CA ALA A 41 2.12 -5.29 18.72
C ALA A 41 1.10 -4.46 19.55
N PRO A 42 1.21 -4.44 20.90
CA PRO A 42 0.23 -3.76 21.77
C PRO A 42 0.03 -2.28 21.44
N GLU A 43 1.08 -1.57 21.01
CA GLU A 43 1.03 -0.18 20.58
C GLU A 43 0.18 0.03 19.32
N VAL A 44 0.29 -0.87 18.34
CA VAL A 44 -0.52 -0.85 17.11
C VAL A 44 -1.99 -1.12 17.45
N SER A 45 -2.26 -2.10 18.32
CA SER A 45 -3.61 -2.38 18.80
C SER A 45 -4.22 -1.22 19.59
N ALA A 46 -3.43 -0.55 20.43
CA ALA A 46 -3.88 0.64 21.16
C ALA A 46 -4.21 1.80 20.21
N GLN A 47 -3.39 2.03 19.19
CA GLN A 47 -3.63 3.06 18.17
C GLN A 47 -4.87 2.73 17.33
N PHE A 48 -5.04 1.49 16.89
CA PHE A 48 -6.25 1.03 16.19
C PHE A 48 -7.51 1.34 17.01
N ASN A 49 -7.53 0.93 18.27
CA ASN A 49 -8.67 1.17 19.17
C ASN A 49 -8.94 2.67 19.37
N TYR A 50 -7.87 3.48 19.44
CA TYR A 50 -8.00 4.92 19.51
C TYR A 50 -8.63 5.52 18.24
N ILE A 51 -8.15 5.12 17.05
CA ILE A 51 -8.68 5.60 15.77
C ILE A 51 -10.15 5.20 15.60
N VAL A 52 -10.49 3.93 15.84
CA VAL A 52 -11.88 3.45 15.72
C VAL A 52 -12.81 4.21 16.67
N LYS A 53 -12.37 4.47 17.91
CA LYS A 53 -13.16 5.21 18.90
C LYS A 53 -13.34 6.69 18.56
N ASN A 54 -12.34 7.30 17.91
CA ASN A 54 -12.32 8.73 17.59
C ASN A 54 -12.56 9.02 16.10
N SER A 55 -13.11 8.04 15.36
CA SER A 55 -13.32 8.15 13.92
C SER A 55 -14.21 9.34 13.56
N ASN A 56 -13.76 10.12 12.58
CA ASN A 56 -14.48 11.25 12.01
C ASN A 56 -14.35 11.33 10.48
N SER A 57 -13.69 10.33 9.88
CA SER A 57 -13.58 10.15 8.44
C SER A 57 -14.90 9.62 7.88
N ALA A 58 -15.27 10.11 6.71
CA ALA A 58 -16.37 9.60 5.91
C ALA A 58 -16.13 9.97 4.44
N CYS A 59 -16.92 9.37 3.55
CA CYS A 59 -16.92 9.65 2.11
C CYS A 59 -17.57 11.04 1.78
N TYR A 60 -17.16 12.14 2.46
CA TYR A 60 -17.58 13.52 2.20
C TYR A 60 -16.69 14.24 1.16
N GLY A 61 -17.18 15.34 0.59
CA GLY A 61 -16.43 16.15 -0.38
C GLY A 61 -15.35 17.05 0.25
N ILE A 62 -14.43 17.57 -0.58
CA ILE A 62 -13.28 18.37 -0.12
C ILE A 62 -13.66 19.62 0.67
N LYS A 63 -14.84 20.21 0.44
CA LYS A 63 -15.29 21.42 1.14
C LYS A 63 -15.30 21.22 2.66
N THR A 64 -15.69 20.03 3.13
CA THR A 64 -15.69 19.68 4.55
C THR A 64 -14.27 19.71 5.11
N VAL A 65 -13.30 19.07 4.42
CA VAL A 65 -11.88 19.09 4.83
C VAL A 65 -11.33 20.50 4.87
N MET A 66 -11.62 21.32 3.85
CA MET A 66 -11.12 22.70 3.77
C MET A 66 -11.61 23.57 4.94
N GLN A 67 -12.75 23.23 5.55
CA GLN A 67 -13.34 23.95 6.70
C GLN A 67 -12.87 23.41 8.05
N MET A 68 -12.23 22.24 8.11
CA MET A 68 -11.70 21.69 9.35
C MET A 68 -10.53 22.54 9.90
N PRO A 69 -10.32 22.60 11.23
CA PRO A 69 -9.15 23.26 11.82
C PRO A 69 -7.83 22.61 11.37
N ASP A 70 -6.81 23.41 11.04
CA ASP A 70 -5.52 22.90 10.53
C ASP A 70 -4.78 21.99 11.52
N ASN A 71 -5.00 22.18 12.82
CA ASN A 71 -4.46 21.33 13.89
C ASN A 71 -5.31 20.08 14.17
N GLY A 72 -6.37 19.86 13.39
CA GLY A 72 -7.22 18.67 13.48
C GLY A 72 -6.61 17.45 12.81
N ARG A 73 -7.30 16.33 12.94
CA ARG A 73 -6.95 15.04 12.34
C ARG A 73 -8.19 14.39 11.74
N ILE A 74 -8.01 13.70 10.62
CA ILE A 74 -9.04 12.91 9.95
C ILE A 74 -8.73 11.45 10.26
N MET A 75 -9.56 10.83 11.09
CA MET A 75 -9.34 9.51 11.67
C MET A 75 -10.38 8.51 11.16
N GLY A 76 -9.92 7.31 10.83
CA GLY A 76 -10.77 6.16 10.50
C GLY A 76 -11.00 5.95 9.00
N SER A 77 -11.67 4.83 8.70
CA SER A 77 -12.05 4.44 7.35
C SER A 77 -13.22 5.27 6.83
N CYS A 78 -13.29 5.48 5.51
CA CYS A 78 -14.32 6.34 4.92
C CYS A 78 -15.61 5.60 4.52
N CYS A 79 -15.57 4.30 4.24
CA CYS A 79 -16.69 3.59 3.61
C CYS A 79 -17.03 2.20 4.22
N GLY A 80 -16.04 1.40 4.66
CA GLY A 80 -16.21 0.13 5.37
C GLY A 80 -15.58 0.15 6.78
N PRO A 81 -15.73 -0.91 7.60
CA PRO A 81 -15.09 -0.98 8.92
C PRO A 81 -13.56 -1.20 8.80
N MET A 82 -12.80 -0.75 9.80
CA MET A 82 -11.38 -1.09 9.92
C MET A 82 -11.20 -2.45 10.59
N TYR A 83 -10.15 -3.18 10.20
CA TYR A 83 -9.74 -4.44 10.81
C TYR A 83 -8.31 -4.34 11.33
N LEU A 84 -8.06 -4.85 12.54
CA LEU A 84 -6.77 -4.69 13.22
C LEU A 84 -5.61 -5.29 12.42
N HIS A 85 -5.84 -6.45 11.79
CA HIS A 85 -4.83 -7.14 11.01
C HIS A 85 -4.43 -6.34 9.76
N THR A 86 -5.39 -5.96 8.92
CA THR A 86 -5.18 -5.10 7.75
C THR A 86 -4.52 -3.78 8.14
N TYR A 87 -4.98 -3.14 9.23
CA TYR A 87 -4.36 -1.91 9.73
C TYR A 87 -2.88 -2.09 10.06
N ALA A 88 -2.50 -3.19 10.72
CA ALA A 88 -1.11 -3.48 11.05
C ALA A 88 -0.26 -3.72 9.78
N GLU A 89 -0.76 -4.48 8.81
CA GLU A 89 -0.09 -4.71 7.52
C GLU A 89 0.13 -3.40 6.75
N GLN A 90 -0.85 -2.48 6.78
CA GLN A 90 -0.76 -1.19 6.10
C GLN A 90 0.27 -0.26 6.75
N LEU A 91 0.36 -0.24 8.08
CA LEU A 91 1.42 0.50 8.78
C LEU A 91 2.83 -0.01 8.43
N GLU A 92 3.01 -1.33 8.34
CA GLU A 92 4.28 -1.91 7.91
C GLU A 92 4.59 -1.57 6.45
N SER A 93 3.58 -1.65 5.59
CA SER A 93 3.75 -1.45 4.15
C SER A 93 4.06 0.01 3.80
N VAL A 94 3.41 0.97 4.45
CA VAL A 94 3.62 2.40 4.18
C VAL A 94 4.99 2.89 4.68
N GLU A 95 5.62 2.20 5.63
CA GLU A 95 6.97 2.51 6.12
C GLU A 95 8.03 2.48 5.00
N LYS A 96 7.80 1.69 3.94
CA LYS A 96 8.62 1.71 2.71
C LYS A 96 8.81 3.12 2.14
N TYR A 97 7.84 4.01 2.37
CA TYR A 97 7.81 5.37 1.84
C TYR A 97 8.10 6.44 2.90
N SER A 98 8.55 6.07 4.11
CA SER A 98 8.75 7.01 5.23
C SER A 98 9.77 8.13 4.96
N SER A 99 10.65 7.95 3.96
CA SER A 99 11.56 9.00 3.48
C SER A 99 10.86 10.14 2.73
N ILE A 100 9.61 9.95 2.28
CA ILE A 100 8.81 10.95 1.55
C ILE A 100 7.76 11.51 2.49
N SER A 101 8.08 12.63 3.13
CA SER A 101 7.21 13.28 4.15
C SER A 101 5.75 13.55 3.75
N LYS A 102 5.45 13.66 2.45
CA LYS A 102 4.08 13.85 1.96
C LYS A 102 3.23 12.58 2.00
N VAL A 103 3.83 11.39 2.01
CA VAL A 103 3.10 10.13 2.20
C VAL A 103 2.67 10.04 3.66
N PRO A 104 1.36 9.96 3.98
CA PRO A 104 0.91 9.80 5.36
C PRO A 104 1.48 8.51 5.96
N SER A 105 2.12 8.59 7.12
CA SER A 105 2.68 7.44 7.82
C SER A 105 1.62 6.51 8.43
N ASP A 106 0.39 7.00 8.55
CA ASP A 106 -0.77 6.23 8.97
C ASP A 106 -1.92 6.54 8.00
N PRO A 107 -2.34 5.58 7.15
CA PRO A 107 -3.38 5.82 6.17
C PRO A 107 -4.76 6.01 6.81
N TYR A 108 -4.96 5.80 8.11
CA TYR A 108 -6.22 6.07 8.81
C TYR A 108 -6.14 7.23 9.78
N ASP A 109 -5.02 7.94 9.89
CA ASP A 109 -4.88 9.10 10.80
C ASP A 109 -4.09 10.24 10.15
N ILE A 110 -4.78 11.04 9.34
CA ILE A 110 -4.18 12.07 8.49
C ILE A 110 -4.34 13.46 9.14
N PRO A 111 -3.26 14.23 9.36
CA PRO A 111 -3.35 15.63 9.75
C PRO A 111 -4.19 16.44 8.75
N VAL A 112 -5.10 17.29 9.24
CA VAL A 112 -5.94 18.14 8.37
C VAL A 112 -5.09 19.04 7.49
N SER A 113 -4.00 19.60 8.02
CA SER A 113 -3.05 20.41 7.25
C SER A 113 -2.47 19.66 6.05
N GLN A 114 -2.04 18.40 6.25
CA GLN A 114 -1.50 17.54 5.19
C GLN A 114 -2.57 17.18 4.15
N ALA A 115 -3.79 16.85 4.59
CA ALA A 115 -4.89 16.60 3.67
C ALA A 115 -5.19 17.82 2.79
N LYS A 116 -5.21 19.03 3.36
CA LYS A 116 -5.41 20.29 2.60
C LYS A 116 -4.28 20.55 1.62
N GLU A 117 -3.03 20.29 2.02
CA GLU A 117 -1.86 20.40 1.15
C GLU A 117 -1.99 19.49 -0.07
N LEU A 118 -2.29 18.21 0.14
CA LEU A 118 -2.44 17.23 -0.95
C LEU A 118 -3.66 17.53 -1.84
N ILE A 119 -4.77 18.02 -1.27
CA ILE A 119 -5.90 18.53 -2.07
C ILE A 119 -5.49 19.71 -2.94
N ASN A 120 -4.61 20.58 -2.46
CA ASN A 120 -4.09 21.70 -3.25
C ASN A 120 -3.16 21.17 -4.36
N ASP A 121 -2.26 20.25 -4.06
CA ASP A 121 -1.41 19.58 -5.06
C ASP A 121 -2.25 18.97 -6.19
N PHE A 122 -3.38 18.32 -5.85
CA PHE A 122 -4.30 17.79 -6.85
C PHE A 122 -4.80 18.87 -7.83
N LYS A 123 -5.08 20.07 -7.33
CA LYS A 123 -5.60 21.19 -8.14
C LYS A 123 -4.51 21.89 -8.93
N THR A 124 -3.33 22.07 -8.35
CA THR A 124 -2.30 22.95 -8.87
C THR A 124 -1.27 22.22 -9.72
N ILE A 125 -0.94 20.98 -9.40
CA ILE A 125 0.00 20.18 -10.20
C ILE A 125 -0.68 19.78 -11.51
N GLN A 126 -0.06 20.23 -12.61
CA GLN A 126 -0.44 19.86 -13.97
C GLN A 126 0.53 18.80 -14.48
N LEU A 127 0.00 17.62 -14.79
CA LEU A 127 0.79 16.54 -15.38
C LEU A 127 1.02 16.83 -16.87
N SER A 128 2.22 16.52 -17.36
CA SER A 128 2.47 16.41 -18.80
C SER A 128 1.65 15.25 -19.40
N GLY A 129 1.60 15.15 -20.73
CA GLY A 129 0.92 14.02 -21.38
C GLY A 129 1.47 12.65 -20.96
N GLU A 130 2.80 12.51 -20.84
CA GLU A 130 3.44 11.27 -20.39
C GLU A 130 3.15 10.98 -18.92
N GLN A 131 3.20 12.00 -18.06
CA GLN A 131 2.87 11.86 -16.64
C GLN A 131 1.40 11.53 -16.41
N GLN A 132 0.50 12.06 -17.24
CA GLN A 132 -0.92 11.70 -17.20
C GLN A 132 -1.12 10.22 -17.54
N LEU A 133 -0.38 9.68 -18.52
CA LEU A 133 -0.46 8.25 -18.83
C LEU A 133 -0.03 7.38 -17.64
N ILE A 134 1.01 7.78 -16.90
CA ILE A 134 1.43 7.11 -15.66
C ILE A 134 0.29 7.09 -14.64
N TYR A 135 -0.34 8.25 -14.40
CA TYR A 135 -1.46 8.36 -13.45
C TYR A 135 -2.67 7.52 -13.87
N GLU A 136 -3.05 7.57 -15.15
CA GLU A 136 -4.17 6.80 -15.67
C GLU A 136 -3.93 5.29 -15.65
N GLU A 137 -2.70 4.86 -15.91
CA GLU A 137 -2.35 3.44 -15.86
C GLU A 137 -2.31 2.91 -14.43
N ALA A 138 -1.81 3.72 -13.48
CA ALA A 138 -1.87 3.39 -12.06
C ALA A 138 -3.31 3.13 -11.59
N LYS A 139 -4.30 3.92 -12.07
CA LYS A 139 -5.71 3.72 -11.70
C LYS A 139 -6.24 2.35 -12.14
N LYS A 140 -5.77 1.83 -13.27
CA LYS A 140 -6.18 0.50 -13.76
C LYS A 140 -5.54 -0.64 -12.99
N MET A 141 -4.38 -0.39 -12.38
CA MET A 141 -3.60 -1.36 -11.62
C MET A 141 -4.02 -1.41 -10.15
N SER A 142 -4.35 -0.26 -9.55
CA SER A 142 -4.77 -0.18 -8.15
C SER A 142 -6.05 -0.95 -7.88
N HIS A 143 -6.14 -1.55 -6.70
CA HIS A 143 -7.26 -2.38 -6.26
C HIS A 143 -8.61 -1.67 -6.36
N GLU A 144 -8.64 -0.42 -5.92
CA GLU A 144 -9.85 0.40 -5.87
C GLU A 144 -10.19 1.09 -7.20
N GLY A 145 -9.44 0.82 -8.27
CA GLY A 145 -9.63 1.49 -9.56
C GLY A 145 -9.21 2.97 -9.56
N GLY A 146 -8.41 3.38 -8.57
CA GLY A 146 -7.82 4.71 -8.47
C GLY A 146 -7.32 5.05 -7.07
N PRO A 147 -7.14 6.35 -6.74
CA PRO A 147 -6.62 6.77 -5.44
C PRO A 147 -7.46 6.38 -4.22
N CYS A 148 -8.71 5.94 -4.42
CA CYS A 148 -9.68 5.57 -3.40
C CYS A 148 -10.92 4.94 -4.06
N CYS A 149 -11.69 4.14 -3.33
CA CYS A 149 -12.96 3.52 -3.79
C CYS A 149 -14.06 4.49 -4.25
N CYS A 150 -13.98 5.79 -3.89
CA CYS A 150 -15.06 6.76 -4.07
C CYS A 150 -14.64 7.97 -4.91
N GLY A 151 -14.43 7.77 -6.21
CA GLY A 151 -14.21 8.89 -7.12
C GLY A 151 -14.18 8.57 -8.61
N ASP A 152 -14.21 9.65 -9.38
CA ASP A 152 -13.91 9.71 -10.81
C ASP A 152 -13.43 11.15 -11.09
N ASP A 153 -12.30 11.30 -11.77
CA ASP A 153 -11.73 12.62 -12.08
C ASP A 153 -12.68 13.52 -12.89
N ASN A 154 -13.66 12.92 -13.58
CA ASN A 154 -14.65 13.61 -14.41
C ASN A 154 -16.00 13.84 -13.70
N LEU A 155 -16.18 13.33 -12.47
CA LEU A 155 -17.45 13.40 -11.75
C LEU A 155 -17.26 13.96 -10.34
N GLU A 156 -17.27 15.29 -10.24
CA GLU A 156 -17.09 16.01 -8.97
C GLU A 156 -18.15 15.63 -7.92
N SER A 157 -19.38 15.29 -8.35
CA SER A 157 -20.46 14.88 -7.44
C SER A 157 -20.25 13.52 -6.78
N ASN A 158 -19.34 12.68 -7.28
CA ASN A 158 -19.06 11.34 -6.75
C ASN A 158 -17.63 11.20 -6.19
N THR A 159 -16.89 12.30 -6.03
CA THR A 159 -15.50 12.26 -5.58
C THR A 159 -15.36 12.69 -4.13
N CYS A 160 -14.93 11.77 -3.27
CA CYS A 160 -14.67 12.08 -1.86
C CYS A 160 -13.32 12.79 -1.67
N TRP A 161 -13.11 13.36 -0.48
CA TRP A 161 -11.88 14.06 -0.15
C TRP A 161 -10.64 13.18 -0.30
N ARG A 162 -10.73 11.88 0.02
CA ARG A 162 -9.60 10.94 0.02
C ARG A 162 -9.07 10.72 -1.40
N TRP A 163 -9.96 10.62 -2.40
CA TRP A 163 -9.55 10.56 -3.81
C TRP A 163 -8.69 11.77 -4.19
N LYS A 164 -9.07 12.99 -3.75
CA LYS A 164 -8.31 14.20 -4.04
C LYS A 164 -6.99 14.27 -3.28
N VAL A 165 -6.95 13.78 -2.04
CA VAL A 165 -5.70 13.68 -1.26
C VAL A 165 -4.71 12.73 -1.94
N TYR A 166 -5.10 11.48 -2.19
CA TYR A 166 -4.18 10.50 -2.76
C TYR A 166 -3.91 10.71 -4.25
N GLY A 167 -4.85 11.31 -4.99
CA GLY A 167 -4.58 11.79 -6.34
C GLY A 167 -3.56 12.93 -6.34
N GLY A 168 -3.62 13.84 -5.38
CA GLY A 168 -2.64 14.92 -5.21
C GLY A 168 -1.27 14.38 -4.83
N LEU A 169 -1.23 13.41 -3.91
CA LEU A 169 -0.01 12.68 -3.56
C LEU A 169 0.60 12.02 -4.80
N ALA A 170 -0.19 11.33 -5.60
CA ALA A 170 0.30 10.69 -6.82
C ALA A 170 0.86 11.70 -7.82
N LYS A 171 0.17 12.83 -8.04
CA LYS A 171 0.70 13.90 -8.89
C LYS A 171 2.05 14.40 -8.41
N TYR A 172 2.19 14.65 -7.12
CA TYR A 172 3.47 15.04 -6.51
C TYR A 172 4.55 13.97 -6.68
N LEU A 173 4.23 12.69 -6.45
CA LEU A 173 5.20 11.59 -6.60
C LEU A 173 5.66 11.41 -8.05
N ILE A 174 4.75 11.57 -9.01
CA ILE A 174 5.08 11.51 -10.43
C ILE A 174 5.99 12.68 -10.83
N THR A 175 5.69 13.91 -10.37
CA THR A 175 6.45 15.09 -10.79
C THR A 175 7.78 15.26 -10.06
N GLU A 176 7.81 15.03 -8.75
CA GLU A 176 8.98 15.32 -7.92
C GLU A 176 9.86 14.09 -7.65
N HIS A 177 9.30 12.88 -7.73
CA HIS A 177 10.02 11.63 -7.44
C HIS A 177 10.12 10.68 -8.64
N GLY A 178 9.48 11.01 -9.76
CA GLY A 178 9.55 10.22 -10.99
C GLY A 178 8.93 8.83 -10.86
N PHE A 179 7.92 8.66 -9.99
CA PHE A 179 7.28 7.37 -9.77
C PHE A 179 6.61 6.83 -11.04
N SER A 180 6.72 5.52 -11.26
CA SER A 180 6.01 4.79 -12.33
C SER A 180 4.55 4.48 -11.96
N SER A 181 3.78 3.95 -12.92
CA SER A 181 2.38 3.57 -12.70
C SER A 181 2.23 2.52 -11.61
N GLU A 182 3.13 1.54 -11.58
CA GLU A 182 3.15 0.46 -10.59
C GLU A 182 3.45 1.00 -9.19
N GLN A 183 4.39 1.95 -9.08
CA GLN A 183 4.72 2.56 -7.80
C GLN A 183 3.57 3.42 -7.27
N ILE A 184 2.83 4.10 -8.14
CA ILE A 184 1.64 4.88 -7.73
C ILE A 184 0.50 3.96 -7.31
N ALA A 185 0.24 2.88 -8.05
CA ALA A 185 -0.74 1.88 -7.65
C ALA A 185 -0.39 1.27 -6.29
N GLU A 186 0.87 0.87 -6.09
CA GLU A 186 1.36 0.36 -4.81
C GLU A 186 1.14 1.37 -3.67
N VAL A 187 1.48 2.65 -3.86
CA VAL A 187 1.23 3.68 -2.85
C VAL A 187 -0.25 3.80 -2.51
N TRP A 188 -1.14 3.77 -3.49
CA TRP A 188 -2.58 3.83 -3.23
C TRP A 188 -3.10 2.60 -2.50
N ASP A 189 -2.66 1.42 -2.90
CA ASP A 189 -3.11 0.15 -2.33
C ASP A 189 -2.65 -0.02 -0.87
N VAL A 190 -1.38 0.27 -0.58
CA VAL A 190 -0.88 0.22 0.82
C VAL A 190 -1.45 1.35 1.69
N SER A 191 -1.92 2.43 1.05
CA SER A 191 -2.52 3.57 1.74
C SER A 191 -4.05 3.54 1.74
N ASP A 192 -4.67 2.42 1.34
CA ASP A 192 -6.12 2.36 1.28
C ASP A 192 -6.72 2.61 2.67
N GLY A 193 -7.71 3.50 2.71
CA GLY A 193 -8.48 3.79 3.91
C GLY A 193 -9.98 3.71 3.65
N CYS A 194 -10.39 3.01 2.60
CA CYS A 194 -11.78 2.67 2.38
C CYS A 194 -12.31 1.74 3.47
N GLY A 195 -11.45 0.89 4.04
CA GLY A 195 -11.80 -0.14 5.02
C GLY A 195 -12.15 -1.47 4.35
N GLY A 196 -12.40 -2.52 5.14
CA GLY A 196 -12.55 -3.89 4.64
C GLY A 196 -11.48 -4.83 5.21
N ASP A 197 -11.68 -6.13 5.02
CA ASP A 197 -10.85 -7.22 5.54
C ASP A 197 -9.83 -7.77 4.53
N HIS A 198 -9.47 -6.96 3.52
CA HIS A 198 -8.48 -7.36 2.52
C HIS A 198 -7.06 -7.40 3.12
N HIS A 199 -6.22 -8.28 2.57
CA HIS A 199 -4.79 -8.35 2.89
C HIS A 199 -3.99 -7.47 1.94
N VAL A 200 -3.00 -6.75 2.45
CA VAL A 200 -2.14 -5.88 1.61
C VAL A 200 -1.30 -6.73 0.65
N GLU A 201 -0.84 -7.91 1.08
CA GLU A 201 -0.04 -8.81 0.24
C GLU A 201 -0.82 -9.41 -0.94
N GLU A 202 -2.15 -9.52 -0.83
CA GLU A 202 -3.00 -10.07 -1.90
C GLU A 202 -3.28 -9.06 -3.02
N ILE A 203 -3.00 -7.78 -2.79
CA ILE A 203 -3.23 -6.72 -3.78
C ILE A 203 -2.14 -6.70 -4.87
N HIS A 204 -0.96 -7.25 -4.60
CA HIS A 204 0.20 -7.20 -5.52
C HIS A 204 0.73 -8.58 -5.95
N ALA A 205 -0.06 -9.65 -5.77
CA ALA A 205 0.33 -11.04 -6.06
C ALA A 205 0.07 -11.48 -7.52
#